data_AF-A0A895YQE2-F1
#
_entry.id   AF-A0A895YQE2-F1
#
_cell.length_a   1.000
_cell.length_b   1.000
_cell.length_c   1.000
_cell.angle_alpha   90.00
_cell.angle_beta   90.00
_cell.angle_gamma   90.00
#
_symmetry.space_group_name_H-M   'P 1'
#
loop_
_entity.id
_entity.type
_entity.pdbx_description
1 polymer ?
#
loop_
_entity_poly.entity_id
_entity_poly.type
_entity_poly.pdbx_seq_one_letter_code
_entity_poly.pdbx_strand_id
1 'polypeptide(L)'
;MDHVPETIEYGISSLAYRAVAPFHPQRLWDLLSELDTFDVVRSKGFLWLATRPDVLALWSQAGPSARCDLAAVPVASSGQWPDDPADRADLESRWDPIFGDRRQERCLIILPRRSSGGCRGSVCSAYVYDSAG
;
A
#
# COMPACT_ATOMS: atom_id res chain seq x y z
N MET A 1 31.25 -0.09 7.39
CA MET A 1 30.53 0.94 6.62
C MET A 1 29.17 1.01 7.26
N ASP A 2 29.07 1.76 8.36
CA ASP A 2 27.85 1.85 9.15
C ASP A 2 26.82 2.67 8.37
N HIS A 3 25.88 1.98 7.74
CA HIS A 3 24.70 2.62 7.19
C HIS A 3 23.84 3.04 8.37
N VAL A 4 23.98 4.29 8.81
CA VAL A 4 22.99 4.90 9.69
C VAL A 4 21.69 4.95 8.88
N PRO A 5 20.57 4.38 9.35
CA PRO A 5 19.31 4.50 8.64
C PRO A 5 18.96 5.97 8.45
N GLU A 6 18.46 6.37 7.29
CA GLU A 6 18.05 7.75 6.98
C GLU A 6 17.06 8.31 8.01
N THR A 7 16.37 7.41 8.72
CA THR A 7 15.49 7.63 9.87
C THR A 7 16.17 8.43 10.99
N ILE A 8 17.46 8.21 11.23
CA ILE A 8 18.26 8.85 12.29
C ILE A 8 18.94 10.12 11.74
N GLU A 9 19.40 10.10 10.49
CA GLU A 9 20.18 11.19 9.90
C GLU A 9 19.32 12.39 9.48
N TYR A 10 18.08 12.16 9.00
CA TYR A 10 17.20 13.22 8.47
C TYR A 10 15.94 13.48 9.31
N GLY A 11 15.79 12.81 10.46
CA GLY A 11 14.59 12.93 11.30
C GLY A 11 13.32 12.42 10.61
N ILE A 12 13.48 11.40 9.77
CA ILE A 12 12.42 10.80 8.98
C ILE A 12 11.79 9.64 9.77
N SER A 13 10.48 9.46 9.69
CA SER A 13 9.75 8.30 10.23
C SER A 13 9.06 7.56 9.10
N SER A 14 8.88 6.25 9.26
CA SER A 14 8.19 5.43 8.26
C SER A 14 7.02 4.68 8.88
N LEU A 15 5.93 4.59 8.11
CA LEU A 15 4.75 3.80 8.45
C LEU A 15 4.53 2.77 7.34
N ALA A 16 4.43 1.50 7.72
CA ALA A 16 4.02 0.44 6.80
C ALA A 16 2.52 0.21 6.97
N TYR A 17 1.77 0.42 5.88
CA TYR A 17 0.36 0.07 5.80
C TYR A 17 0.17 -1.31 5.16
N ARG A 18 -0.70 -2.13 5.77
CA ARG A 18 -1.07 -3.47 5.31
C ARG A 18 -2.56 -3.70 5.59
N ALA A 19 -3.29 -4.17 4.58
CA ALA A 19 -4.67 -4.64 4.75
C ALA A 19 -5.05 -5.56 3.61
N VAL A 20 -6.06 -6.40 3.84
CA VAL A 20 -6.62 -7.23 2.78
C VAL A 20 -7.63 -6.44 1.96
N ALA A 21 -8.49 -5.65 2.61
CA ALA A 21 -9.59 -4.93 1.95
C ALA A 21 -9.13 -4.00 0.79
N PRO A 22 -9.97 -3.84 -0.25
CA PRO A 22 -9.66 -2.96 -1.35
C PRO A 22 -9.71 -1.49 -0.96
N PHE A 23 -8.95 -0.67 -1.68
CA PHE A 23 -9.15 0.76 -1.69
C PHE A 23 -10.41 1.14 -2.47
N HIS A 24 -11.14 2.14 -1.95
CA HIS A 24 -12.14 2.83 -2.74
C HIS A 24 -11.43 3.80 -3.69
N PRO A 25 -11.66 3.77 -5.02
CA PRO A 25 -10.89 4.59 -5.96
C PRO A 25 -10.90 6.08 -5.63
N GLN A 26 -12.08 6.64 -5.33
CA GLN A 26 -12.20 8.07 -4.98
C GLN A 26 -11.49 8.41 -3.66
N ARG A 27 -11.73 7.66 -2.58
CA ARG A 27 -11.12 7.97 -1.28
C ARG A 27 -9.59 7.81 -1.29
N LEU A 28 -9.09 6.85 -2.06
CA LEU A 28 -7.65 6.73 -2.31
C LEU A 28 -7.14 7.96 -3.08
N TRP A 29 -7.83 8.38 -4.13
CA TRP A 29 -7.44 9.58 -4.89
C TRP A 29 -7.41 10.83 -4.01
N ASP A 30 -8.42 11.02 -3.17
CA ASP A 30 -8.49 12.15 -2.24
C ASP A 30 -7.30 12.13 -1.26
N LEU A 31 -7.02 10.96 -0.64
CA LEU A 31 -5.85 10.77 0.22
C LEU A 31 -4.53 11.07 -0.51
N LEU A 32 -4.35 10.55 -1.73
CA LEU A 32 -3.14 10.74 -2.53
C LEU A 32 -2.94 12.20 -2.94
N SER A 33 -4.05 12.93 -3.17
CA SER A 33 -4.04 14.36 -3.50
C SER A 33 -3.69 15.25 -2.31
N GLU A 34 -3.84 14.75 -1.08
CA GLU A 34 -3.55 15.46 0.16
C GLU A 34 -2.18 15.11 0.77
N LEU A 35 -1.36 14.25 0.11
CA LEU A 35 -0.08 13.79 0.67
C LEU A 35 0.87 14.92 1.09
N ASP A 36 0.88 16.02 0.33
CA ASP A 36 1.70 17.20 0.64
C ASP A 36 1.28 17.87 1.96
N THR A 37 0.00 17.79 2.33
CA THR A 37 -0.51 18.33 3.60
C THR A 37 -0.05 17.55 4.82
N PHE A 38 0.42 16.32 4.61
CA PHE A 38 0.96 15.44 5.66
C PHE A 38 2.50 15.44 5.72
N ASP A 39 3.15 16.33 4.95
CA ASP A 39 4.60 16.36 4.77
C ASP A 39 5.17 15.03 4.23
N VAL A 40 4.43 14.28 3.41
CA VAL A 40 4.92 12.99 2.89
C VAL A 40 6.03 13.21 1.86
N VAL A 41 7.26 12.84 2.23
CA VAL A 41 8.42 13.00 1.33
C VAL A 41 8.43 11.92 0.25
N ARG A 42 8.00 10.71 0.61
CA ARG A 42 7.96 9.55 -0.30
C ARG A 42 6.89 8.56 0.14
N SER A 43 6.29 7.90 -0.83
CA SER A 43 5.47 6.72 -0.59
C SER A 43 5.70 5.64 -1.66
N LYS A 44 5.55 4.37 -1.31
CA LYS A 44 5.66 3.26 -2.28
C LYS A 44 4.93 2.04 -1.74
N GLY A 45 4.25 1.28 -2.58
CA GLY A 45 3.67 -0.02 -2.19
C GLY A 45 2.73 -0.60 -3.22
N PHE A 46 2.23 -1.80 -2.94
CA PHE A 46 1.20 -2.42 -3.77
C PHE A 46 -0.19 -1.93 -3.39
N LEU A 47 -0.98 -1.60 -4.40
CA LEU A 47 -2.36 -1.16 -4.28
C LEU A 47 -3.27 -2.06 -5.09
N TRP A 48 -4.46 -2.35 -4.58
CA TRP A 48 -5.55 -2.92 -5.37
C TRP A 48 -6.87 -2.20 -5.10
N LEU A 49 -7.67 -2.01 -6.15
CA LEU A 49 -8.91 -1.23 -6.13
C LEU A 49 -10.13 -2.14 -6.16
N ALA A 50 -11.19 -1.75 -5.45
CA ALA A 50 -12.46 -2.49 -5.46
C ALA A 50 -13.05 -2.64 -6.86
N THR A 51 -12.85 -1.63 -7.72
CA THR A 51 -13.38 -1.60 -9.09
C THR A 51 -12.47 -2.26 -10.13
N ARG A 52 -11.26 -2.70 -9.74
CA ARG A 52 -10.27 -3.34 -10.64
C ARG A 52 -9.62 -4.55 -9.95
N PRO A 53 -10.39 -5.61 -9.65
CA PRO A 53 -9.90 -6.78 -8.93
C PRO A 53 -8.86 -7.59 -9.74
N ASP A 54 -8.77 -7.38 -11.05
CA ASP A 54 -7.79 -7.97 -11.95
C ASP A 54 -6.44 -7.24 -11.97
N VAL A 55 -6.31 -6.14 -11.23
CA VAL A 55 -5.10 -5.32 -11.22
C VAL A 55 -4.51 -5.23 -9.81
N LEU A 56 -3.29 -5.73 -9.66
CA LEU A 56 -2.40 -5.34 -8.59
C LEU A 56 -1.45 -4.26 -9.14
N ALA A 57 -1.49 -3.06 -8.58
CA ALA A 57 -0.68 -1.94 -9.01
C ALA A 57 0.50 -1.69 -8.06
N LEU A 58 1.62 -1.23 -8.59
CA LEU A 58 2.73 -0.68 -7.81
C LEU A 58 2.64 0.85 -7.83
N TRP A 59 2.37 1.43 -6.67
CA TRP A 59 2.45 2.86 -6.43
C TRP A 59 3.86 3.26 -6.03
N SER A 60 4.29 4.42 -6.53
CA SER A 60 5.47 5.11 -6.02
C SER A 60 5.33 6.62 -6.18
N GLN A 61 5.67 7.36 -5.13
CA GLN A 61 5.71 8.82 -5.12
C GLN A 61 6.97 9.29 -4.39
N ALA A 62 7.58 10.37 -4.90
CA ALA A 62 8.69 11.09 -4.29
C ALA A 62 8.53 12.58 -4.62
N GLY A 63 8.38 13.41 -3.58
CA GLY A 63 7.96 14.80 -3.75
C GLY A 63 6.70 14.92 -4.62
N PRO A 64 6.64 15.84 -5.59
CA PRO A 64 5.43 16.03 -6.42
C PRO A 64 5.25 14.95 -7.50
N SER A 65 6.20 14.03 -7.67
CA SER A 65 6.17 13.03 -8.73
C SER A 65 5.58 11.72 -8.22
N ALA A 66 4.60 11.20 -8.94
CA ALA A 66 3.96 9.93 -8.62
C ALA A 66 3.72 9.06 -9.86
N ARG A 67 3.72 7.74 -9.66
CA ARG A 67 3.43 6.75 -10.68
C ARG A 67 2.65 5.58 -10.09
N CYS A 68 1.76 5.02 -10.91
CA CYS A 68 1.00 3.82 -10.61
C CYS A 68 1.13 2.88 -11.81
N ASP A 69 1.88 1.80 -11.66
CA ASP A 69 2.16 0.82 -12.72
C ASP A 69 1.44 -0.50 -12.46
N LEU A 70 1.08 -1.23 -13.51
CA LEU A 70 0.64 -2.62 -13.35
C LEU A 70 1.80 -3.46 -12.81
N ALA A 71 1.58 -4.13 -11.69
CA ALA A 71 2.55 -5.04 -11.10
C ALA A 71 2.26 -6.50 -11.44
N ALA A 72 0.99 -6.90 -11.31
CA ALA A 72 0.56 -8.27 -11.57
C ALA A 72 -0.96 -8.34 -11.79
N VAL A 73 -1.40 -9.47 -12.35
CA VAL A 73 -2.80 -9.91 -12.30
C VAL A 73 -2.93 -10.92 -11.16
N PRO A 74 -3.79 -10.70 -10.15
CA PRO A 74 -3.95 -11.63 -9.04
C PRO A 74 -4.34 -13.04 -9.51
N VAL A 75 -3.85 -14.07 -8.82
CA VAL A 75 -4.21 -15.47 -9.06
C VAL A 75 -5.70 -15.68 -8.90
N ALA A 76 -6.34 -14.98 -7.96
CA ALA A 76 -7.78 -14.99 -7.79
C ALA A 76 -8.56 -14.35 -8.96
N SER A 77 -7.89 -13.71 -9.92
CA SER A 77 -8.47 -13.23 -11.18
C SER A 77 -8.05 -14.08 -12.38
N SER A 78 -6.76 -14.45 -12.46
CA SER A 78 -6.18 -15.14 -13.61
C SER A 78 -6.33 -16.65 -13.56
N GLY A 79 -6.46 -17.24 -12.36
CA GLY A 79 -6.32 -18.68 -12.12
C GLY A 79 -4.90 -19.22 -12.31
N GLN A 80 -3.92 -18.34 -12.57
CA GLN A 80 -2.54 -18.71 -12.87
C GLN A 80 -1.72 -18.80 -11.58
N TRP A 81 -1.67 -19.99 -11.00
CA TRP A 81 -0.87 -20.26 -9.82
C TRP A 81 0.63 -20.31 -10.15
N PRO A 82 1.52 -19.91 -9.22
CA PRO A 82 2.97 -20.10 -9.38
C PRO A 82 3.32 -21.57 -9.64
N ASP A 83 4.32 -21.79 -10.49
CA ASP A 83 4.86 -23.13 -10.78
C ASP A 83 5.80 -23.62 -9.68
N ASP A 84 6.53 -22.71 -9.04
CA ASP A 84 7.41 -23.04 -7.93
C ASP A 84 6.58 -23.47 -6.70
N PRO A 85 6.83 -24.66 -6.13
CA PRO A 85 6.06 -25.16 -4.99
C PRO A 85 6.18 -24.29 -3.73
N ALA A 86 7.31 -23.64 -3.50
CA ALA A 86 7.51 -22.78 -2.34
C ALA A 86 6.73 -21.46 -2.49
N ASP A 87 6.76 -20.86 -3.68
CA ASP A 87 5.98 -19.66 -3.98
C ASP A 87 4.47 -19.94 -3.91
N ARG A 88 4.03 -21.10 -4.41
CA ARG A 88 2.64 -21.54 -4.29
C ARG A 88 2.23 -21.71 -2.83
N ALA A 89 3.03 -22.40 -2.02
CA ALA A 89 2.74 -22.58 -0.59
C ALA A 89 2.71 -21.26 0.18
N ASP A 90 3.62 -20.32 -0.12
CA ASP A 90 3.61 -18.97 0.46
C ASP A 90 2.36 -18.17 0.06
N LEU A 91 1.91 -18.29 -1.19
CA LEU A 91 0.67 -17.68 -1.65
C LEU A 91 -0.57 -18.27 -0.95
N GLU A 92 -0.67 -19.60 -0.93
CA GLU A 92 -1.74 -20.35 -0.27
C GLU A 92 -1.83 -20.00 1.23
N SER A 93 -0.69 -19.91 1.92
CA SER A 93 -0.64 -19.60 3.35
C SER A 93 -1.22 -18.22 3.73
N ARG A 94 -1.35 -17.32 2.76
CA ARG A 94 -1.86 -15.95 2.95
C ARG A 94 -3.13 -15.69 2.14
N TRP A 95 -3.76 -16.74 1.64
CA TRP A 95 -4.97 -16.64 0.84
C TRP A 95 -6.15 -16.15 1.69
N ASP A 96 -6.81 -15.10 1.26
CA ASP A 96 -8.04 -14.61 1.88
C ASP A 96 -9.27 -15.30 1.27
N PRO A 97 -10.24 -15.76 2.08
CA PRO A 97 -11.41 -16.47 1.57
C PRO A 97 -12.33 -15.62 0.67
N ILE A 98 -12.27 -14.30 0.76
CA ILE A 98 -13.09 -13.37 -0.02
C ILE A 98 -12.28 -12.77 -1.17
N PHE A 99 -11.04 -12.36 -0.89
CA PHE A 99 -10.22 -11.56 -1.80
C PHE A 99 -9.08 -12.35 -2.45
N GLY A 100 -8.86 -13.60 -2.06
CA GLY A 100 -7.80 -14.46 -2.56
C GLY A 100 -6.41 -13.93 -2.22
N ASP A 101 -5.55 -13.80 -3.22
CA ASP A 101 -4.20 -13.26 -3.05
C ASP A 101 -4.12 -11.71 -3.04
N ARG A 102 -5.25 -11.02 -3.20
CA ARG A 102 -5.30 -9.55 -3.24
C ARG A 102 -5.10 -8.96 -1.85
N ARG A 103 -4.09 -8.11 -1.72
CA ARG A 103 -3.81 -7.38 -0.48
C ARG A 103 -3.05 -6.09 -0.74
N GLN A 104 -3.29 -5.10 0.10
CA GLN A 104 -2.43 -3.93 0.23
C GLN A 104 -1.18 -4.39 0.98
N GLU A 105 -0.04 -4.39 0.30
CA GLU A 105 1.22 -4.80 0.92
C GLU A 105 2.31 -3.76 0.71
N ARG A 106 3.02 -3.47 1.81
CA ARG A 106 4.20 -2.60 1.84
C ARG A 106 3.96 -1.20 1.31
N CYS A 107 2.77 -0.60 1.54
CA CYS A 107 2.60 0.83 1.35
C CYS A 107 3.35 1.57 2.47
N LEU A 108 4.62 1.88 2.19
CA LEU A 108 5.51 2.63 3.07
C LEU A 108 5.26 4.11 2.82
N ILE A 109 4.87 4.85 3.86
CA ILE A 109 4.74 6.31 3.84
C ILE A 109 5.87 6.88 4.70
N ILE A 110 6.63 7.82 4.12
CA ILE A 110 7.79 8.46 4.75
C ILE A 110 7.42 9.89 5.14
N LEU A 111 7.45 10.19 6.45
CA LEU A 111 7.01 11.45 7.07
C LEU A 111 8.17 12.10 7.85
N PRO A 112 8.36 13.43 7.87
CA PRO A 112 9.27 14.09 8.80
C PRO A 112 8.74 14.04 10.24
N ARG A 113 9.65 14.01 11.23
CA ARG A 113 9.35 13.91 12.68
C ARG A 113 8.42 14.99 13.24
N ARG A 114 8.14 16.08 12.51
CA ARG A 114 7.31 17.20 12.94
C ARG A 114 5.85 17.15 12.46
N SER A 115 5.39 16.01 11.95
CA SER A 115 3.97 15.81 11.62
C SER A 115 3.12 15.72 12.90
N SER A 116 2.40 16.79 13.21
CA SER A 116 1.35 16.82 14.23
C SER A 116 0.14 16.00 13.77
N GLY A 117 0.14 14.69 14.04
CA GLY A 117 -1.05 13.90 14.37
C GLY A 117 -2.10 13.54 13.28
N GLY A 118 -1.97 13.93 12.01
CA GLY A 118 -3.07 13.72 11.02
C GLY A 118 -2.99 12.44 10.16
N CYS A 119 -1.81 12.02 9.75
CA CYS A 119 -1.65 11.11 8.60
C CYS A 119 -2.16 9.66 8.85
N ARG A 120 -2.16 9.17 10.10
CA ARG A 120 -2.60 7.80 10.41
C ARG A 120 -4.11 7.61 10.27
N GLY A 121 -4.91 8.63 10.58
CA GLY A 121 -6.37 8.57 10.51
C GLY A 121 -6.90 8.57 9.07
N SER A 122 -6.35 9.43 8.21
CA SER A 122 -6.79 9.55 6.81
C SER A 122 -6.48 8.31 5.97
N VAL A 123 -5.38 7.59 6.28
CA VAL A 123 -5.06 6.32 5.62
C VAL A 123 -6.12 5.25 5.93
N CYS A 124 -6.71 5.24 7.13
CA CYS A 124 -7.82 4.35 7.49
C CYS A 124 -9.16 4.72 6.83
N SER A 125 -9.40 6.00 6.51
CA SER A 125 -10.66 6.44 5.89
C SER A 125 -10.79 6.03 4.41
N ALA A 126 -9.67 5.71 3.75
CA ALA A 126 -9.63 5.44 2.31
C ALA A 126 -10.26 4.09 1.86
N TYR A 127 -10.76 3.26 2.79
CA TYR A 127 -11.30 1.92 2.49
C TYR A 127 -12.78 1.90 2.15
N VAL A 128 -13.17 0.82 1.47
CA VAL A 128 -14.58 0.45 1.25
C VAL A 128 -15.22 -0.13 2.52
N TYR A 129 -14.40 -0.71 3.41
CA TYR A 129 -14.85 -1.27 4.69
C TYR A 129 -14.17 -0.53 5.84
N ASP A 130 -14.94 0.33 6.49
CA ASP A 130 -14.63 0.79 7.84
C ASP A 130 -14.58 -0.47 8.72
N SER A 131 -13.45 -0.75 9.37
CA SER A 131 -13.44 -1.71 10.47
C SER A 131 -14.10 -1.06 11.68
N ALA A 132 -15.42 -0.94 11.62
CA ALA A 132 -16.25 -0.75 12.80
C ALA A 132 -16.49 -2.14 13.42
N GLY A 133 -15.71 -2.43 14.45
CA GLY A 133 -15.89 -3.54 15.39
C GLY A 133 -15.40 -3.09 16.75
#